data_AF-A0A5B9QYI1-F1
#
_entry.id   AF-A0A5B9QYI1-F1
#
_cell.length_a   1.000
_cell.length_b   1.000
_cell.length_c   1.000
_cell.angle_alpha   90.00
_cell.angle_beta   90.00
_cell.angle_gamma   90.00
#
_symmetry.space_group_name_H-M   'P 1'
#
loop_
_entity.id
_entity.type
_entity.pdbx_description
1 polymer ?
#
loop_
_entity_poly.entity_id
_entity_poly.type
_entity_poly.pdbx_seq_one_letter_code
_entity_poly.pdbx_strand_id
1 'polypeptide(L)'
;MNSNSQSSLEWMWILLAVAAVIAFFSWLSTAAGDAVPLFARPDVVACCVLASLPAGLRLRQRLQGQSRAVRAGIAAAAAAVALVGFQIIHLQIAAGLATRATWPWQVLVAGSATLAAILAASLRTPSQLQHRVLPWSWDVGFLALLLAIPAAYNDSIAQGLHNDLQQSLNDQRVTRACRQSAQLMQLQPQRTIGELNVAGLQQELRQAQTQLQSQLESTPPQPHSLTAIGQRVVLLMQLDRHEQALVCLQPLLHGERFHPIALDYQGLCYQRMEQPQASLAAYQASAEYWREQIAQDADQPPEGLASALRGIGYAARQLNQRGLEERAYAELVAVAPSGENHLLLAQCYQEHQKTDLARTHAMAGKQLSPERSAQADKILSALTVEHFGCLNSLRSVR
;
A
#
# COMPACT_ATOMS: atom_id res chain seq x y z
N MET A 1 -44.27 16.08 17.18
CA MET A 1 -43.25 15.07 17.56
C MET A 1 -43.02 13.97 16.50
N ASN A 2 -43.78 13.87 15.40
CA ASN A 2 -43.60 12.79 14.39
C ASN A 2 -42.60 13.09 13.25
N SER A 3 -42.13 14.32 13.08
CA SER A 3 -41.22 14.67 11.96
C SER A 3 -39.80 14.13 12.16
N ASN A 4 -39.30 14.11 13.41
CA ASN A 4 -37.91 13.71 13.68
C ASN A 4 -37.70 12.19 13.51
N SER A 5 -38.69 11.36 13.86
CA SER A 5 -38.59 9.89 13.71
C SER A 5 -38.66 9.43 12.26
N GLN A 6 -39.37 10.15 11.39
CA GLN A 6 -39.39 9.84 9.96
C GLN A 6 -38.06 10.21 9.30
N SER A 7 -37.46 11.34 9.67
CA SER A 7 -36.16 11.74 9.11
C SER A 7 -35.04 10.76 9.49
N SER A 8 -35.02 10.24 10.72
CA SER A 8 -33.98 9.29 11.13
C SER A 8 -34.09 7.96 10.39
N LEU A 9 -35.31 7.49 10.16
CA LEU A 9 -35.55 6.25 9.41
C LEU A 9 -35.11 6.37 7.94
N GLU A 10 -35.33 7.52 7.29
CA GLU A 10 -34.88 7.75 5.92
C GLU A 10 -33.35 7.73 5.80
N TRP A 11 -32.65 8.41 6.70
CA TRP A 11 -31.19 8.40 6.72
C TRP A 11 -30.63 7.00 6.97
N MET A 12 -31.27 6.21 7.84
CA MET A 12 -30.90 4.83 8.08
C MET A 12 -30.96 3.97 6.80
N TRP A 13 -32.03 4.10 6.01
CA TRP A 13 -32.16 3.35 4.75
C TRP A 13 -31.12 3.77 3.70
N ILE A 14 -30.78 5.06 3.61
CA ILE A 14 -29.73 5.55 2.71
C ILE A 14 -28.37 4.97 3.12
N LEU A 15 -28.04 5.06 4.41
CA LEU A 15 -26.78 4.53 4.94
C LEU A 15 -26.68 3.02 4.72
N LEU A 16 -27.76 2.28 4.94
CA LEU A 16 -27.80 0.84 4.70
C LEU A 16 -27.63 0.51 3.21
N ALA A 17 -28.24 1.29 2.32
CA ALA A 17 -28.08 1.10 0.88
C ALA A 17 -26.64 1.39 0.42
N VAL A 18 -26.02 2.45 0.93
CA VAL A 18 -24.60 2.79 0.67
C VAL A 18 -23.67 1.69 1.19
N ALA A 19 -23.89 1.22 2.42
CA ALA A 19 -23.12 0.14 3.02
C ALA A 19 -23.27 -1.17 2.22
N ALA A 20 -24.47 -1.46 1.70
CA ALA A 20 -24.70 -2.63 0.86
C ALA A 20 -23.93 -2.55 -0.48
N VAL A 21 -23.81 -1.37 -1.09
CA VAL A 21 -23.01 -1.18 -2.31
C VAL A 21 -21.53 -1.43 -2.02
N ILE A 22 -21.00 -0.87 -0.93
CA ILE A 22 -19.60 -1.11 -0.52
C ILE A 22 -19.38 -2.60 -0.23
N ALA A 23 -20.26 -3.23 0.55
CA ALA A 23 -20.16 -4.65 0.87
C ALA A 23 -20.25 -5.54 -0.37
N PHE A 24 -21.11 -5.19 -1.35
CA PHE A 24 -21.23 -5.92 -2.61
C PHE A 24 -19.93 -5.90 -3.41
N PHE A 25 -19.32 -4.73 -3.60
CA PHE A 25 -18.05 -4.63 -4.32
C PHE A 25 -16.89 -5.25 -3.53
N SER A 26 -16.87 -5.12 -2.21
CA SER A 26 -15.87 -5.79 -1.37
C SER A 26 -16.01 -7.31 -1.42
N TRP A 27 -17.25 -7.84 -1.52
CA TRP A 27 -17.49 -9.27 -1.69
C TRP A 27 -16.98 -9.82 -3.02
N LEU A 28 -16.91 -8.97 -4.05
CA LEU A 28 -16.30 -9.33 -5.34
C LEU A 28 -14.77 -9.41 -5.28
N SER A 29 -14.14 -9.18 -4.13
CA SER A 29 -12.68 -9.36 -3.97
C SER A 29 -12.25 -10.76 -4.40
N THR A 30 -11.11 -10.84 -5.09
CA THR A 30 -10.54 -12.13 -5.51
C THR A 30 -10.24 -13.03 -4.30
N ALA A 31 -10.14 -14.35 -4.50
CA ALA A 31 -9.83 -15.32 -3.43
C ALA A 31 -8.50 -15.03 -2.69
N ALA A 32 -7.62 -14.22 -3.29
CA ALA A 32 -6.41 -13.72 -2.65
C ALA A 32 -6.65 -12.54 -1.68
N GLY A 33 -7.90 -12.10 -1.47
CA GLY A 33 -8.32 -11.09 -0.50
C GLY A 33 -7.96 -9.64 -0.85
N ASP A 34 -6.97 -9.43 -1.71
CA ASP A 34 -6.30 -8.12 -1.79
C ASP A 34 -6.78 -7.23 -2.94
N ALA A 35 -7.41 -7.79 -3.97
CA ALA A 35 -7.82 -7.03 -5.15
C ALA A 35 -9.33 -7.06 -5.36
N VAL A 36 -9.97 -5.89 -5.30
CA VAL A 36 -11.37 -5.69 -5.72
C VAL A 36 -11.39 -5.44 -7.22
N PRO A 37 -12.02 -6.29 -8.05
CA PRO A 37 -12.09 -6.07 -9.50
C PRO A 37 -12.54 -4.65 -9.83
N LEU A 38 -11.92 -4.04 -10.85
CA LEU A 38 -12.08 -2.64 -11.26
C LEU A 38 -11.48 -1.60 -10.30
N PHE A 39 -11.61 -1.78 -8.98
CA PHE A 39 -11.22 -0.76 -7.99
C PHE A 39 -9.84 -0.97 -7.37
N ALA A 40 -9.21 -2.13 -7.60
CA ALA A 40 -7.98 -2.61 -7.00
C ALA A 40 -8.02 -2.78 -5.47
N ARG A 41 -8.64 -1.86 -4.72
CA ARG A 41 -8.68 -1.85 -3.26
C ARG A 41 -10.07 -1.41 -2.75
N PRO A 42 -10.50 -1.85 -1.55
CA PRO A 42 -11.81 -1.52 -0.98
C PRO A 42 -11.96 -0.05 -0.60
N ASP A 43 -10.87 0.63 -0.24
CA ASP A 43 -10.87 2.06 0.07
C ASP A 43 -11.12 2.94 -1.17
N VAL A 44 -10.68 2.52 -2.36
CA VAL A 44 -11.01 3.18 -3.63
C VAL A 44 -12.52 3.07 -3.92
N VAL A 45 -13.14 1.91 -3.66
CA VAL A 45 -14.61 1.76 -3.74
C VAL A 45 -15.30 2.74 -2.82
N ALA A 46 -14.90 2.77 -1.55
CA ALA A 46 -15.49 3.65 -0.54
C ALA A 46 -15.37 5.12 -0.97
N CYS A 47 -14.20 5.54 -1.46
CA CYS A 47 -13.98 6.89 -1.98
C CYS A 47 -14.95 7.25 -3.11
N CYS A 48 -15.09 6.38 -4.13
CA CYS A 48 -16.00 6.61 -5.25
C CYS A 48 -17.47 6.67 -4.81
N VAL A 49 -17.90 5.76 -3.94
CA VAL A 49 -19.26 5.71 -3.40
C VAL A 49 -19.57 6.96 -2.59
N LEU A 50 -18.69 7.36 -1.68
CA LEU A 50 -18.88 8.56 -0.85
C LEU A 50 -18.87 9.85 -1.68
N ALA A 51 -18.00 9.94 -2.69
CA ALA A 51 -17.98 11.08 -3.61
C ALA A 51 -19.27 11.21 -4.43
N SER A 52 -19.96 10.09 -4.69
CA SER A 52 -21.22 10.06 -5.45
C SER A 52 -22.48 10.35 -4.64
N LEU A 53 -22.39 10.28 -3.31
CA LEU A 53 -23.52 10.45 -2.42
C LEU A 53 -24.22 11.81 -2.57
N PRO A 54 -23.52 12.96 -2.62
CA PRO A 54 -24.17 14.27 -2.80
C PRO A 54 -24.95 14.38 -4.11
N ALA A 55 -24.38 13.87 -5.21
CA ALA A 55 -25.03 13.87 -6.52
C ALA A 55 -26.27 12.96 -6.52
N GLY A 56 -26.18 11.77 -5.91
CA GLY A 56 -27.29 10.83 -5.79
C GLY A 56 -28.45 11.38 -4.95
N LEU A 57 -28.15 12.00 -3.81
CA LEU A 57 -29.16 12.66 -2.97
C LEU A 57 -29.86 13.81 -3.70
N ARG A 58 -29.11 14.60 -4.47
CA ARG A 58 -29.65 15.72 -5.23
C ARG A 58 -30.56 15.26 -6.38
N LEU A 59 -30.17 14.20 -7.09
CA LEU A 59 -31.03 13.63 -8.12
C LEU A 59 -32.31 13.04 -7.50
N ARG A 60 -32.20 12.37 -6.35
CA ARG A 60 -33.37 11.91 -5.59
C ARG A 60 -34.31 13.07 -5.26
N GLN A 61 -33.79 14.20 -4.76
CA GLN A 61 -34.60 15.39 -4.44
C GLN A 61 -35.37 15.89 -5.66
N ARG A 62 -34.74 15.98 -6.84
CA ARG A 62 -35.40 16.39 -8.09
C ARG A 62 -36.51 15.43 -8.54
N LEU A 63 -36.36 14.15 -8.23
CA LEU A 63 -37.32 13.11 -8.59
C LEU A 63 -38.44 12.92 -7.56
N GLN A 64 -38.47 13.68 -6.46
CA GLN A 64 -39.51 13.54 -5.43
C GLN A 64 -40.92 13.82 -5.97
N GLY A 65 -41.06 14.71 -6.96
CA GLY A 65 -42.34 15.00 -7.62
C GLY A 65 -42.76 13.98 -8.67
N GLN A 66 -41.92 12.99 -8.98
CA GLN A 66 -42.17 12.00 -10.04
C GLN A 66 -42.85 10.75 -9.50
N SER A 67 -43.59 10.06 -10.38
CA SER A 67 -44.27 8.81 -10.03
C SER A 67 -43.29 7.72 -9.58
N ARG A 68 -43.78 6.76 -8.78
CA ARG A 68 -42.97 5.62 -8.32
C ARG A 68 -42.41 4.81 -9.50
N ALA A 69 -43.17 4.68 -10.58
CA ALA A 69 -42.75 3.98 -11.80
C ALA A 69 -41.55 4.67 -12.47
N VAL A 70 -41.57 6.00 -12.59
CA VAL A 70 -40.44 6.77 -13.16
C VAL A 70 -39.19 6.58 -12.31
N ARG A 71 -39.31 6.70 -10.98
CA ARG A 71 -38.16 6.48 -10.07
C ARG A 71 -37.59 5.07 -10.16
N ALA A 72 -38.45 4.05 -10.24
CA ALA A 72 -38.03 2.67 -10.41
C ALA A 72 -37.33 2.45 -11.77
N GLY A 73 -37.84 3.06 -12.84
CA GLY A 73 -37.22 3.02 -14.16
C GLY A 73 -35.81 3.63 -14.18
N ILE A 74 -35.64 4.80 -13.55
CA ILE A 74 -34.32 5.45 -13.45
C ILE A 74 -33.35 4.61 -12.59
N ALA A 75 -33.83 4.04 -11.48
CA ALA A 75 -33.02 3.15 -10.64
C ALA A 75 -32.56 1.91 -11.43
N ALA A 76 -33.45 1.27 -12.19
CA ALA A 76 -33.14 0.13 -13.04
C ALA A 76 -32.14 0.49 -14.15
N ALA A 77 -32.32 1.64 -14.80
CA ALA A 77 -31.39 2.14 -15.81
C ALA A 77 -30.00 2.41 -15.23
N ALA A 78 -29.91 3.03 -14.04
CA ALA A 78 -28.64 3.26 -13.35
C ALA A 78 -27.95 1.93 -12.97
N ALA A 79 -28.70 0.94 -12.48
CA ALA A 79 -28.17 -0.39 -12.18
C ALA A 79 -27.64 -1.09 -13.46
N ALA A 80 -28.36 -0.97 -14.58
CA ALA A 80 -27.92 -1.52 -15.86
C ALA A 80 -26.63 -0.85 -16.36
N VAL A 81 -26.51 0.48 -16.24
CA VAL A 81 -25.28 1.22 -16.58
C VAL A 81 -24.11 0.77 -15.70
N ALA A 82 -24.33 0.58 -14.40
CA ALA A 82 -23.28 0.07 -13.50
C ALA A 82 -22.82 -1.33 -13.91
N LEU A 83 -23.75 -2.23 -14.22
CA LEU A 83 -23.45 -3.61 -14.62
C LEU A 83 -22.71 -3.66 -15.97
N VAL A 84 -23.23 -2.98 -17.00
CA VAL A 84 -22.63 -2.95 -18.34
C VAL A 84 -21.26 -2.28 -18.29
N GLY A 85 -21.15 -1.14 -17.59
CA GLY A 85 -19.87 -0.47 -17.36
C GLY A 85 -18.86 -1.42 -16.75
N PHE A 86 -19.22 -2.08 -15.64
CA PHE A 86 -18.35 -3.05 -14.96
C PHE A 86 -17.87 -4.16 -15.90
N GLN A 87 -18.77 -4.77 -16.67
CA GLN A 87 -18.41 -5.86 -17.61
C GLN A 87 -17.47 -5.39 -18.72
N ILE A 88 -17.72 -4.22 -19.31
CA ILE A 88 -16.86 -3.66 -20.38
C ILE A 88 -15.44 -3.44 -19.85
N ILE A 89 -15.30 -2.83 -18.66
CA ILE A 89 -13.98 -2.50 -18.13
C ILE A 89 -13.26 -3.77 -17.66
N HIS A 90 -13.98 -4.69 -17.02
CA HIS A 90 -13.41 -5.96 -16.61
C HIS A 90 -12.84 -6.71 -17.81
N LEU A 91 -13.56 -6.72 -18.94
CA LEU A 91 -13.07 -7.29 -20.20
C LEU A 91 -11.84 -6.54 -20.75
N GLN A 92 -11.85 -5.20 -20.72
CA GLN A 92 -10.71 -4.40 -21.19
C GLN A 92 -9.45 -4.63 -20.34
N ILE A 93 -9.58 -4.72 -19.02
CA ILE A 93 -8.46 -5.02 -18.11
C ILE A 93 -7.96 -6.44 -18.37
N ALA A 94 -8.86 -7.43 -18.45
CA ALA A 94 -8.50 -8.82 -18.69
C ALA A 94 -7.80 -9.03 -20.05
N ALA A 95 -8.21 -8.27 -21.08
CA ALA A 95 -7.62 -8.32 -22.40
C ALA A 95 -6.33 -7.46 -22.53
N GLY A 96 -5.92 -6.72 -21.49
CA GLY A 96 -4.81 -5.77 -21.58
C GLY A 96 -5.06 -4.60 -22.53
N LEU A 97 -6.32 -4.37 -22.92
CA LEU A 97 -6.76 -3.31 -23.86
C LEU A 97 -7.10 -2.00 -23.16
N ALA A 98 -7.01 -1.92 -21.84
CA ALA A 98 -7.28 -0.71 -21.11
C ALA A 98 -6.21 0.36 -21.43
N THR A 99 -6.54 1.25 -22.38
CA THR A 99 -5.62 2.25 -22.94
C THR A 99 -5.60 3.58 -22.18
N ARG A 100 -6.37 3.72 -21.10
CA ARG A 100 -6.47 4.96 -20.32
C ARG A 100 -6.66 4.65 -18.84
N ALA A 101 -6.54 5.67 -18.01
CA ALA A 101 -6.86 5.57 -16.59
C ALA A 101 -8.29 5.03 -16.40
N THR A 102 -8.43 4.05 -15.51
CA THR A 102 -9.71 3.37 -15.25
C THR A 102 -10.62 4.18 -14.32
N TRP A 103 -10.11 5.26 -13.72
CA TRP A 103 -10.84 6.09 -12.76
C TRP A 103 -12.19 6.64 -13.27
N PRO A 104 -12.36 7.09 -14.53
CA PRO A 104 -13.65 7.63 -14.97
C PRO A 104 -14.73 6.54 -14.95
N TRP A 105 -14.30 5.32 -15.27
CA TRP A 105 -15.14 4.15 -15.27
C TRP A 105 -15.46 3.65 -13.87
N GLN A 106 -14.49 3.70 -12.94
CA GLN A 106 -14.73 3.44 -11.51
C GLN A 106 -15.79 4.40 -10.96
N VAL A 107 -15.69 5.68 -11.29
CA VAL A 107 -16.68 6.70 -10.89
C VAL A 107 -18.05 6.45 -11.53
N LEU A 108 -18.09 6.11 -12.82
CA LEU A 108 -19.34 5.77 -13.51
C LEU A 108 -20.03 4.57 -12.83
N VAL A 109 -19.31 3.49 -12.59
CA VAL A 109 -19.86 2.25 -12.02
C VAL A 109 -20.30 2.47 -10.57
N ALA A 110 -19.44 3.01 -9.72
CA ALA A 110 -19.76 3.27 -8.32
C ALA A 110 -20.87 4.33 -8.17
N GLY A 111 -20.81 5.40 -8.97
CA GLY A 111 -21.82 6.46 -8.95
C GLY A 111 -23.19 5.98 -9.40
N SER A 112 -23.25 5.17 -10.47
CA SER A 112 -24.51 4.59 -10.96
C SER A 112 -25.08 3.56 -9.98
N ALA A 113 -24.23 2.72 -9.37
CA ALA A 113 -24.66 1.77 -8.34
C ALA A 113 -25.19 2.50 -7.09
N THR A 114 -24.49 3.53 -6.62
CA THR A 114 -24.91 4.34 -5.47
C THR A 114 -26.22 5.07 -5.75
N LEU A 115 -26.38 5.60 -6.96
CA LEU A 115 -27.63 6.24 -7.38
C LEU A 115 -28.79 5.23 -7.40
N ALA A 116 -28.59 4.05 -7.99
CA ALA A 116 -29.61 3.00 -8.03
C ALA A 116 -30.05 2.60 -6.60
N ALA A 117 -29.08 2.45 -5.69
CA ALA A 117 -29.30 2.12 -4.28
C ALA A 117 -30.11 3.22 -3.55
N ILE A 118 -29.74 4.49 -3.70
CA ILE A 118 -30.45 5.63 -3.10
C ILE A 118 -31.89 5.73 -3.64
N LEU A 119 -32.08 5.57 -4.95
CA LEU A 119 -33.41 5.63 -5.56
C LEU A 119 -34.28 4.45 -5.13
N ALA A 120 -33.73 3.23 -5.07
CA ALA A 120 -34.44 2.05 -4.57
C ALA A 120 -34.87 2.21 -3.10
N ALA A 121 -34.00 2.75 -2.24
CA ALA A 121 -34.34 3.07 -0.85
C ALA A 121 -35.50 4.10 -0.77
N SER A 122 -35.54 5.07 -1.68
CA SER A 122 -36.60 6.08 -1.76
C SER A 122 -37.98 5.55 -2.17
N LEU A 123 -38.04 4.34 -2.74
CA LEU A 123 -39.34 3.71 -3.09
C LEU A 123 -40.08 3.25 -1.83
N ARG A 124 -39.37 2.99 -0.73
CA ARG A 124 -39.93 2.50 0.53
C ARG A 124 -40.45 3.62 1.45
N THR A 125 -40.02 4.86 1.23
CA THR A 125 -40.29 5.99 2.11
C THR A 125 -41.03 7.11 1.36
N PRO A 126 -42.29 7.43 1.71
CA PRO A 126 -42.96 8.61 1.18
C PRO A 126 -42.37 9.87 1.82
N SER A 127 -41.44 10.51 1.14
CA SER A 127 -40.78 11.72 1.67
C SER A 127 -41.70 12.94 1.56
N GLN A 128 -42.06 13.54 2.69
CA GLN A 128 -42.75 14.84 2.79
C GLN A 128 -41.80 16.01 3.08
N LEU A 129 -40.48 15.81 2.95
CA LEU A 129 -39.51 16.87 3.19
C LEU A 129 -39.65 17.99 2.15
N GLN A 130 -40.26 19.11 2.54
CA GLN A 130 -40.18 20.37 1.82
C GLN A 130 -38.73 20.84 1.83
N HIS A 131 -38.03 20.66 0.71
CA HIS A 131 -36.67 21.13 0.57
C HIS A 131 -36.57 22.30 -0.40
N ARG A 132 -35.73 23.26 0.01
CA ARG A 132 -35.38 24.42 -0.77
C ARG A 132 -34.54 23.94 -1.95
N VAL A 133 -35.05 24.15 -3.17
CA VAL A 133 -34.33 23.78 -4.39
C VAL A 133 -33.07 24.65 -4.49
N LEU A 134 -31.88 24.05 -4.31
CA LEU A 134 -30.62 24.77 -4.53
C LEU A 134 -30.44 25.11 -6.02
N PRO A 135 -29.76 26.22 -6.35
CA PRO A 135 -29.52 26.61 -7.73
C PRO A 135 -28.61 25.61 -8.46
N TRP A 136 -28.73 25.56 -9.78
CA TRP A 136 -28.02 24.62 -10.65
C TRP A 136 -26.50 24.70 -10.57
N SER A 137 -25.94 25.83 -10.18
CA SER A 137 -24.48 26.00 -9.98
C SER A 137 -23.89 24.98 -9.01
N TRP A 138 -24.64 24.56 -8.00
CA TRP A 138 -24.21 23.53 -7.06
C TRP A 138 -24.18 22.13 -7.68
N ASP A 139 -24.98 21.82 -8.70
CA ASP A 139 -24.87 20.53 -9.41
C ASP A 139 -23.50 20.39 -10.05
N VAL A 140 -23.03 21.47 -10.68
CA VAL A 140 -21.71 21.51 -11.31
C VAL A 140 -20.62 21.30 -10.28
N GLY A 141 -20.74 21.94 -9.11
CA GLY A 141 -19.82 21.73 -7.99
C GLY A 141 -19.78 20.27 -7.52
N PHE A 142 -20.94 19.64 -7.33
CA PHE A 142 -20.99 18.22 -6.92
C PHE A 142 -20.47 17.27 -8.00
N LEU A 143 -20.73 17.56 -9.27
CA LEU A 143 -20.23 16.76 -10.39
C LEU A 143 -18.70 16.91 -10.54
N ALA A 144 -18.17 18.11 -10.31
CA ALA A 144 -16.73 18.33 -10.25
C ALA A 144 -16.09 17.55 -9.09
N LEU A 145 -16.68 17.59 -7.89
CA LEU A 145 -16.20 16.82 -6.73
C LEU A 145 -16.27 15.30 -6.96
N LEU A 146 -17.36 14.82 -7.59
CA LEU A 146 -17.56 13.42 -7.95
C LEU A 146 -16.44 12.87 -8.85
N LEU A 147 -15.89 13.71 -9.73
CA LEU A 147 -14.81 13.33 -10.63
C LEU A 147 -13.42 13.58 -10.00
N ALA A 148 -13.22 14.75 -9.39
CA ALA A 148 -11.91 15.19 -8.92
C ALA A 148 -11.41 14.39 -7.72
N ILE A 149 -12.27 14.10 -6.73
CA ILE A 149 -11.84 13.39 -5.51
C ILE A 149 -11.37 11.97 -5.85
N PRO A 150 -12.16 11.12 -6.55
CA PRO A 150 -11.71 9.77 -6.89
C PRO A 150 -10.52 9.76 -7.85
N ALA A 151 -10.42 10.72 -8.78
CA ALA A 151 -9.27 10.82 -9.68
C ALA A 151 -7.98 11.09 -8.90
N ALA A 152 -7.98 12.08 -8.01
CA ALA A 152 -6.82 12.41 -7.18
C ALA A 152 -6.46 11.26 -6.21
N TYR A 153 -7.47 10.62 -5.61
CA TYR A 153 -7.26 9.48 -4.73
C TYR A 153 -6.65 8.29 -5.47
N ASN A 154 -7.20 7.93 -6.64
CA ASN A 154 -6.70 6.83 -7.45
C ASN A 154 -5.25 7.07 -7.89
N ASP A 155 -4.92 8.29 -8.34
CA ASP A 155 -3.54 8.63 -8.70
C ASP A 155 -2.57 8.50 -7.51
N SER A 156 -2.96 8.99 -6.34
CA SER A 156 -2.17 8.83 -5.11
C SER A 156 -1.94 7.36 -4.74
N ILE A 157 -2.98 6.53 -4.84
CA ILE A 157 -2.87 5.10 -4.52
C ILE A 157 -2.02 4.37 -5.57
N ALA A 158 -2.18 4.69 -6.85
CA ALA A 158 -1.38 4.11 -7.92
C ALA A 158 0.10 4.47 -7.79
N GLN A 159 0.42 5.71 -7.39
CA GLN A 159 1.78 6.11 -7.08
C GLN A 159 2.37 5.35 -5.88
N GLY A 160 1.59 5.17 -4.81
CA GLY A 160 1.99 4.36 -3.66
C GLY A 160 2.28 2.91 -4.07
N LEU A 161 1.36 2.27 -4.79
CA LEU A 161 1.52 0.91 -5.28
C LEU A 161 2.73 0.75 -6.22
N HIS A 162 3.02 1.75 -7.05
CA HIS A 162 4.20 1.74 -7.90
C HIS A 162 5.49 1.73 -7.09
N ASN A 163 5.59 2.58 -6.07
CA ASN A 163 6.74 2.61 -5.17
C ASN A 163 6.88 1.28 -4.40
N ASP A 164 5.76 0.77 -3.86
CA ASP A 164 5.75 -0.48 -3.09
C ASP A 164 6.09 -1.71 -3.95
N LEU A 165 5.68 -1.69 -5.22
CA LEU A 165 6.01 -2.72 -6.20
C LEU A 165 7.49 -2.68 -6.54
N GLN A 166 8.05 -1.50 -6.82
CA GLN A 166 9.49 -1.35 -7.06
C GLN A 166 10.29 -1.84 -5.84
N GLN A 167 9.85 -1.52 -4.63
CA GLN A 167 10.47 -2.02 -3.41
C GLN A 167 10.37 -3.55 -3.31
N SER A 168 9.21 -4.13 -3.60
CA SER A 168 9.02 -5.59 -3.54
C SER A 168 9.84 -6.33 -4.60
N LEU A 169 10.06 -5.73 -5.78
CA LEU A 169 10.95 -6.26 -6.79
C LEU A 169 12.41 -6.25 -6.30
N ASN A 170 12.86 -5.14 -5.72
CA ASN A 170 14.20 -5.03 -5.13
C ASN A 170 14.40 -6.06 -4.00
N ASP A 171 13.39 -6.27 -3.16
CA ASP A 171 13.42 -7.21 -2.04
C ASP A 171 13.16 -8.68 -2.46
N GLN A 172 12.99 -8.92 -3.78
CA GLN A 172 12.66 -10.22 -4.39
C GLN A 172 11.41 -10.88 -3.80
N ARG A 173 10.44 -10.09 -3.35
CA ARG A 173 9.17 -10.59 -2.78
C ARG A 173 8.18 -10.86 -3.91
N VAL A 174 8.41 -11.94 -4.66
CA VAL A 174 7.65 -12.26 -5.88
C VAL A 174 6.15 -12.32 -5.63
N THR A 175 5.69 -12.96 -4.55
CA THR A 175 4.24 -13.00 -4.23
C THR A 175 3.67 -11.61 -3.95
N ARG A 176 4.39 -10.75 -3.20
CA ARG A 176 3.96 -9.37 -2.92
C ARG A 176 3.93 -8.52 -4.18
N ALA A 177 5.02 -8.57 -4.96
CA ALA A 177 5.13 -7.88 -6.22
C ALA A 177 4.00 -8.28 -7.18
N CYS A 178 3.72 -9.59 -7.31
CA CYS A 178 2.64 -10.12 -8.14
C CYS A 178 1.25 -9.57 -7.73
N ARG A 179 1.00 -9.39 -6.43
CA ARG A 179 -0.24 -8.79 -5.92
C ARG A 179 -0.31 -7.29 -6.22
N GLN A 180 0.76 -6.56 -5.94
CA GLN A 180 0.82 -5.11 -6.16
C GLN A 180 0.75 -4.76 -7.65
N SER A 181 1.39 -5.53 -8.53
CA SER A 181 1.26 -5.36 -9.98
C SER A 181 -0.16 -5.62 -10.44
N ALA A 182 -0.88 -6.58 -9.84
CA ALA A 182 -2.26 -6.86 -10.21
C ALA A 182 -3.20 -5.72 -9.81
N GLN A 183 -2.97 -5.12 -8.64
CA GLN A 183 -3.68 -3.92 -8.19
C GLN A 183 -3.34 -2.71 -9.09
N LEU A 184 -2.06 -2.47 -9.36
CA LEU A 184 -1.62 -1.36 -10.19
C LEU A 184 -2.16 -1.47 -11.63
N MET A 185 -2.22 -2.69 -12.18
CA MET A 185 -2.79 -2.95 -13.51
C MET A 185 -4.27 -2.52 -13.61
N GLN A 186 -5.03 -2.62 -12.51
CA GLN A 186 -6.43 -2.20 -12.49
C GLN A 186 -6.58 -0.68 -12.39
N LEU A 187 -5.61 0.03 -11.81
CA LEU A 187 -5.65 1.49 -11.65
C LEU A 187 -5.03 2.22 -12.85
N GLN A 188 -3.83 1.80 -13.24
CA GLN A 188 -2.98 2.41 -14.25
C GLN A 188 -2.30 1.33 -15.12
N PRO A 189 -3.05 0.67 -16.02
CA PRO A 189 -2.54 -0.46 -16.83
C PRO A 189 -1.36 -0.11 -17.74
N GLN A 190 -1.22 1.17 -18.13
CA GLN A 190 -0.16 1.66 -19.00
C GLN A 190 1.11 2.07 -18.26
N ARG A 191 1.09 2.04 -16.93
CA ARG A 191 2.27 2.42 -16.15
C ARG A 191 3.40 1.44 -16.46
N THR A 192 4.61 1.98 -16.53
CA THR A 192 5.82 1.19 -16.76
C THR A 192 6.64 1.09 -15.48
N ILE A 193 7.38 -0.01 -15.37
CA ILE A 193 8.36 -0.25 -14.31
C ILE A 193 9.63 -0.72 -15.02
N GLY A 194 10.64 0.16 -15.05
CA GLY A 194 11.75 0.01 -15.98
C GLY A 194 11.25 0.06 -17.43
N GLU A 195 11.59 -0.97 -18.21
CA GLU A 195 11.24 -1.07 -19.63
C GLU A 195 9.91 -1.80 -19.88
N LEU A 196 9.37 -2.49 -18.88
CA LEU A 196 8.17 -3.29 -19.00
C LEU A 196 6.92 -2.50 -18.61
N ASN A 197 5.82 -2.71 -19.32
CA ASN A 197 4.50 -2.28 -18.85
C ASN A 197 4.03 -3.21 -17.71
N VAL A 198 3.16 -2.71 -16.84
CA VAL A 198 2.67 -3.46 -15.67
C VAL A 198 1.97 -4.77 -16.08
N ALA A 199 1.31 -4.81 -17.24
CA ALA A 199 0.67 -6.03 -17.75
C ALA A 199 1.68 -7.15 -18.09
N GLY A 200 2.77 -6.80 -18.77
CA GLY A 200 3.87 -7.74 -19.09
C GLY A 200 4.58 -8.19 -17.82
N LEU A 201 4.92 -7.25 -16.94
CA LEU A 201 5.51 -7.55 -15.65
C LEU A 201 4.63 -8.48 -14.80
N GLN A 202 3.30 -8.29 -14.81
CA GLN A 202 2.37 -9.17 -14.11
C GLN A 202 2.44 -10.61 -14.61
N GLN A 203 2.61 -10.81 -15.92
CA GLN A 203 2.74 -12.15 -16.50
C GLN A 203 4.05 -12.80 -16.07
N GLU A 204 5.17 -12.07 -16.13
CA GLU A 204 6.47 -12.54 -15.67
C GLU A 204 6.45 -12.90 -14.18
N LEU A 205 5.86 -12.06 -13.34
CA LEU A 205 5.74 -12.32 -11.90
C LEU A 205 4.88 -13.54 -11.60
N ARG A 206 3.81 -13.79 -12.36
CA ARG A 206 3.01 -15.03 -12.24
C ARG A 206 3.81 -16.25 -12.62
N GLN A 207 4.59 -16.19 -13.71
CA GLN A 207 5.43 -17.30 -14.14
C GLN A 207 6.52 -17.58 -13.09
N ALA A 208 7.20 -16.54 -12.60
CA ALA A 208 8.19 -16.64 -11.53
C ALA A 208 7.57 -17.23 -10.25
N GLN A 209 6.37 -16.80 -9.86
CA GLN A 209 5.67 -17.35 -8.71
C GLN A 209 5.37 -18.84 -8.87
N THR A 210 4.88 -19.28 -10.04
CA THR A 210 4.63 -20.70 -10.33
C THR A 210 5.92 -21.52 -10.31
N GLN A 211 7.02 -20.99 -10.85
CA GLN A 211 8.33 -21.64 -10.82
C GLN A 211 8.86 -21.79 -9.39
N LEU A 212 8.74 -20.76 -8.56
CA LEU A 212 9.14 -20.82 -7.16
C LEU A 212 8.29 -21.83 -6.37
N GLN A 213 6.99 -21.92 -6.66
CA GLN A 213 6.11 -22.91 -6.06
C GLN A 213 6.54 -24.33 -6.43
N SER A 214 6.81 -24.62 -7.70
CA SER A 214 7.25 -25.95 -8.12
C SER A 214 8.62 -26.32 -7.54
N GLN A 215 9.55 -25.36 -7.44
CA GLN A 215 10.84 -25.55 -6.76
C GLN A 215 10.65 -25.87 -5.27
N LEU A 216 9.76 -25.16 -4.59
CA LEU A 216 9.46 -25.39 -3.16
C LEU A 216 8.84 -26.77 -2.93
N GLU A 217 7.98 -27.23 -3.83
CA GLU A 217 7.36 -28.56 -3.80
C GLU A 217 8.37 -29.69 -4.08
N SER A 218 9.34 -29.45 -4.96
CA SER A 218 10.43 -30.40 -5.23
C SER A 218 11.48 -30.48 -4.10
N THR A 219 11.54 -29.46 -3.25
CA THR A 219 12.46 -29.41 -2.10
C THR A 219 11.84 -30.15 -0.91
N PRO A 220 12.58 -31.02 -0.20
CA PRO A 220 12.04 -31.76 0.94
C PRO A 220 11.45 -30.80 1.99
N PRO A 221 10.33 -31.16 2.64
CA PRO A 221 9.69 -30.31 3.65
C PRO A 221 10.58 -30.00 4.87
N GLN A 222 11.42 -30.96 5.24
CA GLN A 222 12.38 -30.86 6.34
C GLN A 222 13.79 -31.18 5.82
N PRO A 223 14.49 -30.21 5.22
CA PRO A 223 15.85 -30.42 4.76
C PRO A 223 16.82 -30.60 5.92
N HIS A 224 17.78 -31.52 5.77
CA HIS A 224 18.77 -31.82 6.81
C HIS A 224 20.10 -31.09 6.64
N SER A 225 20.49 -30.70 5.42
CA SER A 225 21.73 -29.95 5.20
C SER A 225 21.51 -28.44 5.33
N LEU A 226 22.53 -27.71 5.78
CA LEU A 226 22.50 -26.25 5.90
C LEU A 226 22.11 -25.59 4.56
N THR A 227 22.72 -26.03 3.46
CA THR A 227 22.44 -25.53 2.11
C THR A 227 20.98 -25.72 1.71
N ALA A 228 20.39 -26.89 1.98
CA ALA A 228 19.01 -27.17 1.63
C ALA A 228 18.01 -26.41 2.53
N ILE A 229 18.35 -26.19 3.81
CA ILE A 229 17.57 -25.31 4.69
C ILE A 229 17.61 -23.87 4.15
N GLY A 230 18.80 -23.36 3.82
CA GLY A 230 18.97 -22.02 3.25
C GLY A 230 18.17 -21.82 1.96
N GLN A 231 18.27 -22.75 1.02
CA GLN A 231 17.49 -22.73 -0.23
C GLN A 231 15.98 -22.70 0.04
N ARG A 232 15.49 -23.58 0.92
CA ARG A 232 14.06 -23.63 1.26
C ARG A 232 13.59 -22.33 1.93
N VAL A 233 14.38 -21.77 2.85
CA VAL A 233 14.07 -20.49 3.50
C VAL A 233 13.99 -19.36 2.47
N VAL A 234 14.93 -19.28 1.53
CA VAL A 234 14.90 -18.27 0.45
C VAL A 234 13.62 -18.40 -0.38
N LEU A 235 13.28 -19.61 -0.83
CA LEU A 235 12.04 -19.85 -1.60
C LEU A 235 10.79 -19.42 -0.81
N LEU A 236 10.71 -19.81 0.46
CA LEU A 236 9.60 -19.42 1.34
C LEU A 236 9.52 -17.90 1.53
N MET A 237 10.67 -17.24 1.67
CA MET A 237 10.74 -15.78 1.84
C MET A 237 10.33 -15.01 0.59
N GLN A 238 10.70 -15.48 -0.61
CA GLN A 238 10.27 -14.90 -1.88
C GLN A 238 8.75 -15.12 -2.12
N LEU A 239 8.21 -16.21 -1.59
CA LEU A 239 6.78 -16.54 -1.65
C LEU A 239 5.93 -15.90 -0.54
N ASP A 240 6.51 -15.05 0.32
CA ASP A 240 5.88 -14.46 1.51
C ASP A 240 5.35 -15.48 2.54
N ARG A 241 5.94 -16.69 2.61
CA ARG A 241 5.57 -17.76 3.57
C ARG A 241 6.47 -17.73 4.82
N HIS A 242 6.46 -16.61 5.53
CA HIS A 242 7.40 -16.32 6.62
C HIS A 242 7.30 -17.26 7.83
N GLU A 243 6.10 -17.68 8.22
CA GLU A 243 5.93 -18.64 9.33
C GLU A 243 6.58 -19.99 9.03
N GLN A 244 6.43 -20.49 7.80
CA GLN A 244 7.09 -21.72 7.37
C GLN A 244 8.61 -21.56 7.29
N ALA A 245 9.09 -20.37 6.92
CA ALA A 245 10.52 -20.05 6.93
C ALA A 245 11.07 -20.09 8.36
N LEU A 246 10.34 -19.52 9.34
CA LEU A 246 10.72 -19.60 10.75
C LEU A 246 10.82 -21.03 11.25
N VAL A 247 9.86 -21.90 10.89
CA VAL A 247 9.92 -23.34 11.23
C VAL A 247 11.17 -23.99 10.63
N CYS A 248 11.52 -23.67 9.37
CA CYS A 248 12.74 -24.19 8.73
C CYS A 248 14.02 -23.69 9.40
N LEU A 249 14.01 -22.48 9.96
CA LEU A 249 15.17 -21.88 10.63
C LEU A 249 15.41 -22.42 12.04
N GLN A 250 14.39 -22.97 12.73
CA GLN A 250 14.50 -23.40 14.13
C GLN A 250 15.73 -24.26 14.45
N PRO A 251 16.12 -25.27 13.63
CA PRO A 251 17.30 -26.09 13.92
C PRO A 251 18.62 -25.32 13.88
N LEU A 252 18.65 -24.13 13.29
CA LEU A 252 19.85 -23.29 13.12
C LEU A 252 19.95 -22.16 14.16
N LEU A 253 18.94 -22.00 15.03
CA LEU A 253 18.90 -20.90 15.98
C LEU A 253 19.63 -21.21 17.30
N HIS A 254 19.87 -22.49 17.61
CA HIS A 254 20.48 -22.90 18.88
C HIS A 254 21.23 -24.24 18.74
N GLY A 255 22.08 -24.56 19.73
CA GLY A 255 22.75 -25.86 19.87
C GLY A 255 23.87 -26.11 18.86
N GLU A 256 24.19 -27.39 18.62
CA GLU A 256 25.33 -27.80 17.76
C GLU A 256 25.20 -27.38 16.30
N ARG A 257 23.98 -27.09 15.85
CA ARG A 257 23.68 -26.68 14.47
C ARG A 257 23.47 -25.18 14.32
N PHE A 258 23.76 -24.42 15.38
CA PHE A 258 23.65 -22.97 15.39
C PHE A 258 24.39 -22.36 14.19
N HIS A 259 23.72 -21.45 13.49
CA HIS A 259 24.33 -20.66 12.44
C HIS A 259 23.86 -19.20 12.55
N PRO A 260 24.76 -18.22 12.69
CA PRO A 260 24.40 -16.85 13.02
C PRO A 260 23.51 -16.17 11.97
N ILE A 261 23.70 -16.50 10.68
CA ILE A 261 22.82 -16.01 9.60
C ILE A 261 21.33 -16.34 9.82
N ALA A 262 21.01 -17.40 10.57
CA ALA A 262 19.64 -17.78 10.85
C ALA A 262 18.93 -16.73 11.73
N LEU A 263 19.66 -16.04 12.60
CA LEU A 263 19.13 -14.93 13.41
C LEU A 263 18.76 -13.74 12.53
N ASP A 264 19.56 -13.41 11.52
CA ASP A 264 19.24 -12.37 10.53
C ASP A 264 17.97 -12.70 9.74
N TYR A 265 17.86 -13.94 9.24
CA TYR A 265 16.67 -14.40 8.53
C TYR A 265 15.43 -14.46 9.45
N GLN A 266 15.61 -14.81 10.72
CA GLN A 266 14.54 -14.76 11.72
C GLN A 266 14.06 -13.32 11.93
N GLY A 267 14.99 -12.38 12.13
CA GLY A 267 14.69 -10.95 12.24
C GLY A 267 13.93 -10.44 11.02
N LEU A 268 14.35 -10.84 9.82
CA LEU A 268 13.71 -10.47 8.56
C LEU A 268 12.30 -11.08 8.42
N CYS A 269 12.09 -12.32 8.86
CA CYS A 269 10.76 -12.94 8.89
C CYS A 269 9.80 -12.14 9.77
N TYR A 270 10.20 -11.84 11.01
CA TYR A 270 9.38 -11.03 11.92
C TYR A 270 9.13 -9.62 11.38
N GLN A 271 10.14 -9.00 10.77
CA GLN A 271 10.01 -7.70 10.13
C GLN A 271 8.94 -7.72 9.03
N ARG A 272 8.97 -8.75 8.15
CA ARG A 272 8.01 -8.89 7.04
C ARG A 272 6.60 -9.28 7.49
N MET A 273 6.46 -9.84 8.69
CA MET A 273 5.19 -10.13 9.37
C MET A 273 4.69 -8.97 10.26
N GLU A 274 5.35 -7.81 10.22
CA GLU A 274 4.98 -6.63 11.03
C GLU A 274 5.01 -6.91 12.54
N GLN A 275 5.98 -7.71 12.99
CA GLN A 275 6.25 -8.01 14.40
C GLN A 275 7.56 -7.34 14.84
N PRO A 276 7.58 -6.00 15.00
CA PRO A 276 8.82 -5.26 15.18
C PRO A 276 9.56 -5.58 16.47
N GLN A 277 8.87 -5.93 17.57
CA GLN A 277 9.55 -6.34 18.80
C GLN A 277 10.34 -7.65 18.62
N ALA A 278 9.73 -8.66 17.98
CA ALA A 278 10.38 -9.94 17.74
C ALA A 278 11.51 -9.81 16.72
N SER A 279 11.33 -8.96 15.70
CA SER A 279 12.37 -8.61 14.74
C SER A 279 13.58 -7.98 15.42
N LEU A 280 13.34 -6.98 16.29
CA LEU A 280 14.39 -6.31 17.04
C LEU A 280 15.19 -7.29 17.90
N ALA A 281 14.50 -8.17 18.64
CA ALA A 281 15.16 -9.16 19.50
C ALA A 281 16.09 -10.10 18.71
N ALA A 282 15.63 -10.60 17.55
CA ALA A 282 16.43 -11.48 16.71
C ALA A 282 17.66 -10.77 16.12
N TYR A 283 17.50 -9.53 15.64
CA TYR A 283 18.65 -8.75 15.14
C TYR A 283 19.62 -8.33 16.24
N GLN A 284 19.14 -8.06 17.46
CA GLN A 284 20.01 -7.80 18.60
C GLN A 284 20.86 -9.03 18.95
N ALA A 285 20.26 -10.22 18.99
CA ALA A 285 20.99 -11.46 19.20
C ALA A 285 22.04 -11.70 18.09
N SER A 286 21.69 -11.42 16.83
CA SER A 286 22.65 -11.48 15.72
C SER A 286 23.81 -10.51 15.89
N ALA A 287 23.52 -9.24 16.20
CA ALA A 287 24.54 -8.22 16.40
C ALA A 287 25.45 -8.53 17.59
N GLU A 288 24.91 -9.08 18.69
CA GLU A 288 25.69 -9.52 19.85
C GLU A 288 26.68 -10.61 19.46
N TYR A 289 26.22 -11.64 18.75
CA TYR A 289 27.09 -12.70 18.25
C TYR A 289 28.22 -12.16 17.37
N TRP A 290 27.89 -11.32 16.37
CA TRP A 290 28.91 -10.80 15.46
C TRP A 290 29.91 -9.86 16.14
N ARG A 291 29.47 -9.06 17.14
CA ARG A 291 30.40 -8.25 17.93
C ARG A 291 31.38 -9.12 18.72
N GLU A 292 30.91 -10.23 19.29
CA GLU A 292 31.78 -11.17 19.99
C GLU A 292 32.79 -11.82 19.04
N GLN A 293 32.36 -12.24 17.85
CA GLN A 293 33.26 -12.82 16.85
C GLN A 293 34.33 -11.83 16.38
N ILE A 294 33.96 -10.58 16.09
CA ILE A 294 34.92 -9.54 15.68
C ILE A 294 35.91 -9.22 16.81
N ALA A 295 35.46 -9.29 18.07
CA ALA A 295 36.34 -9.11 19.23
C ALA A 295 37.35 -10.25 19.39
N GLN A 296 37.01 -11.46 18.94
CA GLN A 296 37.88 -12.63 18.97
C GLN A 296 38.84 -12.68 17.77
N ASP A 297 38.36 -12.26 16.59
CA ASP A 297 39.09 -12.26 15.33
C ASP A 297 38.78 -10.99 14.54
N ALA A 298 39.72 -10.05 14.56
CA ALA A 298 39.56 -8.73 13.95
C ALA A 298 39.54 -8.77 12.41
N ASP A 299 39.95 -9.89 11.79
CA ASP A 299 39.96 -10.07 10.33
C ASP A 299 38.60 -10.57 9.80
N GLN A 300 37.63 -10.85 10.67
CA GLN A 300 36.29 -11.25 10.26
C GLN A 300 35.56 -10.10 9.54
N PRO A 301 34.92 -10.38 8.38
CA PRO A 301 34.21 -9.35 7.63
C PRO A 301 32.98 -8.87 8.43
N PRO A 302 32.77 -7.55 8.55
CA PRO A 302 31.69 -6.99 9.36
C PRO A 302 30.29 -7.12 8.72
N GLU A 303 30.13 -7.90 7.65
CA GLU A 303 28.89 -7.96 6.86
C GLU A 303 27.68 -8.45 7.67
N GLY A 304 27.89 -9.45 8.53
CA GLY A 304 26.85 -9.96 9.43
C GLY A 304 26.41 -8.91 10.45
N LEU A 305 27.37 -8.19 11.05
CA LEU A 305 27.07 -7.09 11.97
C LEU A 305 26.35 -5.94 11.24
N ALA A 306 26.79 -5.58 10.04
CA ALA A 306 26.17 -4.54 9.23
C ALA A 306 24.72 -4.91 8.83
N SER A 307 24.46 -6.17 8.49
CA SER A 307 23.12 -6.71 8.25
C SER A 307 22.23 -6.56 9.49
N ALA A 308 22.72 -7.04 10.65
CA ALA A 308 21.99 -6.95 11.91
C ALA A 308 21.69 -5.50 12.33
N LEU A 309 22.66 -4.59 12.21
CA LEU A 309 22.49 -3.18 12.55
C LEU A 309 21.47 -2.47 11.65
N ARG A 310 21.42 -2.80 10.35
CA ARG A 310 20.35 -2.32 9.46
C ARG A 310 18.98 -2.79 9.95
N GLY A 311 18.87 -4.06 10.32
CA GLY A 311 17.65 -4.65 10.89
C GLY A 311 17.22 -3.99 12.21
N ILE A 312 18.16 -3.76 13.14
CA ILE A 312 17.90 -3.05 14.40
C ILE A 312 17.38 -1.63 14.12
N GLY A 313 18.04 -0.88 13.23
CA GLY A 313 17.62 0.47 12.88
C GLY A 313 16.18 0.48 12.35
N TYR A 314 15.87 -0.42 11.42
CA TYR A 314 14.52 -0.54 10.85
C TYR A 314 13.47 -0.92 11.91
N ALA A 315 13.74 -1.92 12.74
CA ALA A 315 12.80 -2.36 13.78
C ALA A 315 12.61 -1.27 14.86
N ALA A 316 13.69 -0.59 15.26
CA ALA A 316 13.64 0.51 16.21
C ALA A 316 12.78 1.67 15.69
N ARG A 317 12.88 1.98 14.39
CA ARG A 317 12.04 2.98 13.72
C ARG A 317 10.54 2.62 13.81
N GLN A 318 10.18 1.37 13.52
CA GLN A 318 8.81 0.89 13.64
C GLN A 318 8.27 0.94 15.08
N LEU A 319 9.15 0.81 16.07
CA LEU A 319 8.83 0.93 17.50
C LEU A 319 8.91 2.37 18.02
N ASN A 320 9.21 3.35 17.16
CA ASN A 320 9.46 4.75 17.53
C ASN A 320 10.55 4.91 18.61
N GLN A 321 11.56 4.02 18.61
CA GLN A 321 12.72 4.05 19.51
C GLN A 321 13.87 4.85 18.90
N ARG A 322 13.66 6.16 18.76
CA ARG A 322 14.57 7.08 18.04
C ARG A 322 16.04 6.96 18.44
N GLY A 323 16.33 6.89 19.75
CA GLY A 323 17.71 6.78 20.23
C GLY A 323 18.37 5.44 19.95
N LEU A 324 17.60 4.36 19.76
CA LEU A 324 18.15 3.07 19.34
C LEU A 324 18.40 3.06 17.83
N GLU A 325 17.46 3.59 17.05
CA GLU A 325 17.60 3.73 15.59
C GLU A 325 18.86 4.52 15.21
N GLU A 326 19.05 5.71 15.81
CA GLU A 326 20.23 6.54 15.54
C GLU A 326 21.54 5.81 15.86
N ARG A 327 21.60 5.15 17.01
CA ARG A 327 22.80 4.42 17.42
C ARG A 327 23.10 3.27 16.46
N ALA A 328 22.08 2.51 16.06
CA ALA A 328 22.24 1.40 15.13
C ALA A 328 22.77 1.86 13.76
N TYR A 329 22.21 2.93 13.19
CA TYR A 329 22.68 3.45 11.91
C TYR A 329 24.03 4.18 11.99
N ALA A 330 24.34 4.84 13.11
CA ALA A 330 25.67 5.41 13.33
C ALA A 330 26.74 4.32 13.45
N GLU A 331 26.47 3.27 14.21
CA GLU A 331 27.35 2.10 14.32
C GLU A 331 27.50 1.39 12.97
N LEU A 332 26.42 1.26 12.20
CA LEU A 332 26.46 0.68 10.85
C LEU A 332 27.41 1.44 9.93
N VAL A 333 27.37 2.77 9.93
CA VAL A 333 28.27 3.60 9.11
C VAL A 333 29.72 3.47 9.59
N ALA A 334 29.94 3.37 10.90
CA ALA A 334 31.29 3.18 11.45
C ALA A 334 31.90 1.82 11.05
N VAL A 335 31.07 0.77 11.01
CA VAL A 335 31.47 -0.61 10.74
C VAL A 335 31.56 -0.90 9.22
N ALA A 336 30.66 -0.32 8.42
CA ALA A 336 30.60 -0.52 6.98
C ALA A 336 30.24 0.80 6.27
N PRO A 337 31.20 1.72 6.05
CA PRO A 337 30.93 3.00 5.41
C PRO A 337 30.60 2.78 3.92
N SER A 338 29.33 2.94 3.58
CA SER A 338 28.83 2.86 2.20
C SER A 338 27.86 4.00 1.92
N GLY A 339 27.69 4.37 0.65
CA GLY A 339 26.76 5.45 0.31
C GLY A 339 25.32 5.12 0.74
N GLU A 340 24.90 3.85 0.64
CA GLU A 340 23.63 3.37 1.18
C GLU A 340 23.49 3.62 2.69
N ASN A 341 24.49 3.21 3.47
CA ASN A 341 24.44 3.32 4.93
C ASN A 341 24.44 4.78 5.38
N HIS A 342 25.19 5.65 4.68
CA HIS A 342 25.14 7.09 4.88
C HIS A 342 23.75 7.67 4.56
N LEU A 343 23.08 7.21 3.50
CA LEU A 343 21.73 7.65 3.17
C LEU A 343 20.67 7.20 4.19
N LEU A 344 20.79 5.98 4.73
CA LEU A 344 19.93 5.51 5.83
C LEU A 344 20.06 6.40 7.06
N LEU A 345 21.30 6.70 7.48
CA LEU A 345 21.56 7.58 8.62
C LEU A 345 21.11 9.02 8.36
N ALA A 346 21.31 9.53 7.14
CA ALA A 346 20.82 10.84 6.74
C ALA A 346 19.29 10.95 6.84
N GLN A 347 18.58 9.92 6.39
CA GLN A 347 17.13 9.85 6.50
C GLN A 347 16.68 9.78 7.97
N CYS A 348 17.34 8.97 8.80
CA CYS A 348 17.07 8.93 10.24
C CYS A 348 17.22 10.32 10.88
N TYR A 349 18.33 11.02 10.61
CA TYR A 349 18.53 12.37 11.13
C TYR A 349 17.55 13.41 10.59
N GLN A 350 17.12 13.29 9.32
CA GLN A 350 16.07 14.14 8.78
C GLN A 350 14.77 13.98 9.58
N GLU A 351 14.32 12.74 9.80
CA GLU A 351 13.09 12.44 10.53
C GLU A 351 13.17 12.85 12.01
N HIS A 352 14.38 12.87 12.58
CA HIS A 352 14.66 13.37 13.93
C HIS A 352 14.95 14.88 13.98
N GLN A 353 14.77 15.60 12.87
CA GLN A 353 14.97 17.06 12.77
C GLN A 353 16.41 17.52 13.10
N LYS A 354 17.40 16.65 12.86
CA LYS A 354 18.83 16.94 12.99
C LYS A 354 19.42 17.35 11.64
N THR A 355 18.93 18.47 11.11
CA THR A 355 19.14 18.93 9.73
C THR A 355 20.61 18.97 9.30
N ASP A 356 21.52 19.45 10.15
CA ASP A 356 22.95 19.56 9.79
C ASP A 356 23.61 18.19 9.65
N LEU A 357 23.32 17.26 10.57
CA LEU A 357 23.80 15.88 10.47
C LEU A 357 23.19 15.17 9.27
N ALA A 358 21.89 15.34 9.03
CA ALA A 358 21.20 14.79 7.86
C ALA A 358 21.87 15.26 6.55
N ARG A 359 22.17 16.56 6.45
CA ARG A 359 22.88 17.13 5.29
C ARG A 359 24.27 16.54 5.10
N THR A 360 25.06 16.45 6.17
CA THR A 360 26.42 15.89 6.11
C THR A 360 26.40 14.45 5.61
N HIS A 361 25.53 13.60 6.16
CA HIS A 361 25.45 12.21 5.73
C HIS A 361 24.82 12.05 4.35
N ALA A 362 23.87 12.89 3.94
CA ALA A 362 23.33 12.87 2.57
C ALA A 362 24.40 13.23 1.53
N MET A 363 25.24 14.23 1.82
CA MET A 363 26.37 14.60 0.95
C MET A 363 27.42 13.49 0.88
N ALA A 364 27.78 12.88 2.00
CA ALA A 364 28.67 11.73 2.02
C ALA A 364 28.10 10.54 1.23
N GLY A 365 26.80 10.26 1.39
CA GLY A 365 26.09 9.23 0.62
C GLY A 365 26.15 9.47 -0.89
N LYS A 366 25.92 10.73 -1.31
CA LYS A 366 26.02 11.15 -2.72
C LYS A 366 27.42 10.97 -3.30
N GLN A 367 28.46 11.27 -2.53
CA GLN A 367 29.86 11.13 -2.96
C GLN A 367 30.26 9.65 -3.12
N LEU A 368 29.85 8.80 -2.18
CA LEU A 368 30.20 7.37 -2.17
C LEU A 368 29.37 6.55 -3.16
N SER A 369 28.15 6.97 -3.50
CA SER A 369 27.27 6.25 -4.43
C SER A 369 26.59 7.22 -5.42
N PRO A 370 27.28 7.60 -6.52
CA PRO A 370 26.73 8.51 -7.54
C PRO A 370 25.42 8.03 -8.15
N GLU A 371 25.26 6.71 -8.29
CA GLU A 371 24.03 6.05 -8.75
C GLU A 371 22.79 6.37 -7.89
N ARG A 372 22.98 6.72 -6.61
CA ARG A 372 21.91 7.12 -5.68
C ARG A 372 21.82 8.61 -5.46
N SER A 373 22.48 9.43 -6.30
CA SER A 373 22.44 10.89 -6.18
C SER A 373 21.01 11.43 -6.11
N ALA A 374 20.09 10.88 -6.90
CA ALA A 374 18.69 11.31 -6.89
C ALA A 374 18.02 11.17 -5.51
N GLN A 375 18.34 10.11 -4.76
CA GLN A 375 17.84 9.92 -3.40
C GLN A 375 18.47 10.93 -2.43
N ALA A 376 19.77 11.16 -2.54
CA ALA A 376 20.45 12.18 -1.75
C ALA A 376 19.88 13.58 -2.01
N ASP A 377 19.65 13.92 -3.28
CA ASP A 377 19.08 15.20 -3.71
C ASP A 377 17.65 15.40 -3.21
N LYS A 378 16.87 14.31 -3.11
CA LYS A 378 15.54 14.32 -2.49
C LYS A 378 15.62 14.66 -1.00
N ILE A 379 16.55 14.06 -0.25
CA ILE A 379 16.78 14.39 1.17
C ILE A 379 17.22 15.86 1.29
N LEU A 380 18.23 16.28 0.53
CA LEU A 380 18.77 17.64 0.58
C LEU A 380 17.72 18.70 0.25
N SER A 381 16.89 18.47 -0.78
CA SER A 381 15.80 19.39 -1.12
C SER A 381 14.73 19.46 -0.04
N ALA A 382 14.34 18.33 0.57
CA ALA A 382 13.39 18.33 1.69
C ALA A 382 13.91 19.15 2.89
N LEU A 383 15.20 19.01 3.22
CA LEU A 383 15.84 19.80 4.28
C LEU A 383 15.83 21.32 4.00
N THR A 384 15.86 21.74 2.72
CA THR A 384 15.75 23.17 2.37
C THR A 384 14.33 23.70 2.54
N VAL A 385 13.31 22.92 2.19
CA VAL A 385 11.89 23.33 2.27
C VAL A 385 11.44 23.47 3.74
N GLU A 386 11.86 22.55 4.60
CA GLU A 386 11.52 22.59 6.03
C GLU A 386 12.06 23.84 6.73
N HIS A 387 13.22 24.36 6.31
CA HIS A 387 13.80 25.58 6.85
C HIS A 387 12.96 26.85 6.56
N PHE A 388 12.18 26.85 5.46
CA PHE A 388 11.30 27.97 5.10
C PHE A 388 9.87 27.85 5.68
N GLY A 389 9.47 26.66 6.14
CA GLY A 389 8.15 26.42 6.75
C GLY A 389 7.91 27.24 8.02
N CYS A 390 8.96 27.50 8.82
CA CYS A 390 8.87 28.33 10.02
C CYS A 390 8.76 29.85 9.73
N LEU A 391 9.08 30.31 8.51
CA LEU A 391 8.94 31.71 8.11
C LEU A 391 7.59 32.01 7.46
N ASN A 392 6.90 31.01 6.92
CA ASN A 392 5.58 31.20 6.31
C ASN A 392 4.44 31.38 7.32
N SER A 393 4.57 30.87 8.55
CA SER A 393 3.61 31.14 9.63
C SER A 393 3.72 32.56 10.21
N LEU A 394 4.82 33.28 9.93
CA LEU A 394 5.03 34.68 10.34
C LEU A 394 4.53 35.69 9.28
N ARG A 395 4.13 35.23 8.09
CA ARG A 395 3.55 36.09 7.03
C ARG A 395 2.02 36.14 7.01
N SER A 396 1.32 35.33 7.80
CA SER A 396 -0.14 35.40 7.95
C SER A 396 -0.61 36.35 9.06
N VAL A 397 0.31 37.11 9.67
CA VAL A 397 -0.01 38.18 10.64
C VAL A 397 0.62 39.49 10.17
N ARG A 398 0.14 40.03 9.05
CA ARG A 398 0.19 41.47 8.74
C ARG A 398 -1.02 41.89 7.93
#